data_AF-A0AAW2H6L7-F1
#
_entry.id   AF-A0AAW2H6L7-F1
#
_cell.length_a   1.000
_cell.length_b   1.000
_cell.length_c   1.000
_cell.angle_alpha   90.00
_cell.angle_beta   90.00
_cell.angle_gamma   90.00
#
_symmetry.space_group_name_H-M   'P 1'
#
loop_
_entity.id
_entity.type
_entity.pdbx_description
1 polymer ?
#
loop_
_entity_poly.entity_id
_entity_poly.type
_entity_poly.pdbx_seq_one_letter_code
_entity_poly.pdbx_strand_id
1 'polypeptide(L)'
;MLRFYCFLVLICLICHNSYCLWVAYQPTEANEQYLREISKHTQAIYLLDLNTQSILWAYHEDIPLNPASMTKIVVLDMAYDWIEENKVDLQTLVPISQNADYRNSPPQSSLMFLQAGQKVTLLELLRGIAIPSGNDACVALAEYMRGSQEAFVEAMNEHVHRLGFQNMTFKDCSGYSPQNFVTAKEMALFTYQYIKKHPRALKELHSLRSFTYPLEANGGDKKLPFRICQENRNYLLGNYEGADGVKTGYIDEIGYNLAGTVLREGRRLLVVVMGIQAENSLQGAKKRAQLAQKLFDYAYDELQEVVLPIQVGTIAVLGGVKETAPVLLGEPIHLLFDKRESGHLNKILNLRGLKYLNAPLSTKKEIGEVSFFFKGKLIKTAPVYVEAVLGLASELAISQEEVLATLLGSCVSVVLWDSVNKRVGMNHFVNAQLLLNGGDKYEKYRYGDASIQELIELMRKKGSHLSDLSAKVIGAADMGSGTLLTAGEVIKKNVAIAMGVLTRYKIPIVAKDLGGDKARWLFAFPKSGRTLVWVNEEEASFGREYREI
;
A
#
# COMPACT_ATOMS: atom_id res chain seq x y z
N MET A 1 2.89 42.23 -21.80
CA MET A 1 1.68 41.92 -21.01
C MET A 1 1.88 40.55 -20.36
N LEU A 2 2.26 40.53 -19.09
CA LEU A 2 2.38 39.33 -18.25
C LEU A 2 1.00 38.67 -18.13
N ARG A 3 0.87 37.39 -18.49
CA ARG A 3 -0.29 36.56 -18.10
C ARG A 3 0.16 35.55 -17.06
N PHE A 4 -0.34 35.75 -15.84
CA PHE A 4 -0.28 34.82 -14.71
C PHE A 4 -0.97 33.50 -15.09
N TYR A 5 -0.23 32.40 -15.11
CA TYR A 5 -0.82 31.06 -15.02
C TYR A 5 -0.97 30.72 -13.54
N CYS A 6 -2.19 30.88 -13.01
CA CYS A 6 -2.58 30.28 -11.74
C CYS A 6 -2.65 28.76 -11.91
N PHE A 7 -1.67 28.04 -11.39
CA PHE A 7 -1.79 26.61 -11.14
C PHE A 7 -2.30 26.42 -9.71
N LEU A 8 -3.54 25.97 -9.58
CA LEU A 8 -4.07 25.45 -8.32
C LEU A 8 -3.24 24.23 -7.91
N VAL A 9 -2.40 24.39 -6.89
CA VAL A 9 -1.90 23.29 -6.08
C VAL A 9 -3.10 22.73 -5.33
N LEU A 10 -3.52 21.52 -5.69
CA LEU A 10 -4.58 20.81 -4.99
C LEU A 10 -4.09 20.49 -3.56
N ILE A 11 -4.44 21.34 -2.60
CA ILE A 11 -4.31 21.04 -1.17
C ILE A 11 -5.37 19.97 -0.87
N CYS A 12 -4.94 18.72 -0.76
CA CYS A 12 -5.80 17.62 -0.36
C CYS A 12 -6.05 17.71 1.15
N LEU A 13 -7.09 18.48 1.54
CA LEU A 13 -7.64 18.48 2.89
C LEU A 13 -8.45 17.20 3.09
N ILE A 14 -7.93 16.32 3.95
CA ILE A 14 -8.62 15.33 4.78
C ILE A 14 -9.84 14.64 4.11
N CYS A 15 -9.57 13.57 3.36
CA CYS A 15 -10.54 12.50 3.11
C CYS A 15 -9.95 11.18 3.62
N HIS A 16 -10.60 10.57 4.62
CA HIS A 16 -10.22 9.31 5.27
C HIS A 16 -10.47 8.06 4.40
N ASN A 17 -10.28 8.14 3.09
CA ASN A 17 -10.25 6.96 2.23
C ASN A 17 -8.85 6.85 1.62
N SER A 18 -8.26 5.67 1.73
CA SER A 18 -6.95 5.28 1.22
C SER A 18 -6.90 5.29 -0.32
N TYR A 19 -7.10 6.45 -0.94
CA TYR A 19 -6.85 6.65 -2.36
C TYR A 19 -5.37 6.91 -2.54
N CYS A 20 -4.69 5.99 -3.23
CA CYS A 20 -3.33 6.20 -3.71
C CYS A 20 -3.26 7.55 -4.46
N LEU A 21 -2.49 8.48 -3.91
CA LEU A 21 -2.27 9.80 -4.52
C LEU A 21 -1.41 9.64 -5.78
N TRP A 22 -2.07 9.58 -6.94
CA TRP A 22 -1.40 9.61 -8.24
C TRP A 22 -0.58 10.89 -8.38
N VAL A 23 0.68 10.75 -8.80
CA VAL A 23 1.59 11.88 -8.94
C VAL A 23 1.66 12.30 -10.40
N ALA A 24 1.35 13.57 -10.69
CA ALA A 24 1.54 14.10 -12.02
C ALA A 24 3.04 14.29 -12.29
N TYR A 25 3.57 13.55 -13.27
CA TYR A 25 4.90 13.81 -13.81
C TYR A 25 4.88 15.15 -14.57
N GLN A 26 6.01 15.84 -14.59
CA GLN A 26 6.17 17.15 -15.20
C GLN A 26 7.19 17.03 -16.33
N PRO A 27 6.74 16.93 -17.60
CA PRO A 27 7.66 16.84 -18.72
C PRO A 27 8.51 18.11 -18.88
N THR A 28 9.70 17.95 -19.46
CA THR A 28 10.44 19.10 -20.00
C THR A 28 9.61 19.84 -21.06
N GLU A 29 9.91 21.12 -21.30
CA GLU A 29 9.23 21.91 -22.34
C GLU A 29 9.27 21.23 -23.72
N ALA A 30 10.42 20.64 -24.08
CA ALA A 30 10.58 19.90 -25.33
C ALA A 30 9.70 18.65 -25.39
N ASN A 31 9.63 17.87 -24.30
CA ASN A 31 8.79 16.68 -24.22
C ASN A 31 7.31 17.03 -24.15
N GLU A 32 6.93 18.10 -23.46
CA GLU A 32 5.57 18.63 -23.46
C GLU A 32 5.15 19.05 -24.87
N GLN A 33 6.01 19.75 -25.62
CA GLN A 33 5.73 20.13 -27.00
C GLN A 33 5.54 18.90 -27.90
N TYR A 34 6.42 17.90 -27.79
CA TYR A 34 6.28 16.64 -28.53
C TYR A 34 4.96 15.93 -28.20
N LEU A 35 4.63 15.79 -26.91
CA LEU A 35 3.41 15.13 -26.46
C LEU A 35 2.17 15.90 -26.93
N ARG A 36 2.17 17.23 -26.90
CA ARG A 36 1.10 18.06 -27.47
C ARG A 36 0.95 17.83 -28.97
N GLU A 37 2.05 17.76 -29.72
CA GLU A 37 2.04 17.56 -31.16
C GLU A 37 1.36 16.23 -31.53
N ILE A 38 1.77 15.12 -30.92
CA ILE A 38 1.18 13.81 -31.22
C ILE A 38 -0.27 13.69 -30.72
N SER A 39 -0.69 14.54 -29.79
CA SER A 39 -2.06 14.59 -29.24
C SER A 39 -3.05 15.38 -30.11
N LYS A 40 -2.60 16.18 -31.08
CA LYS A 40 -3.48 17.10 -31.86
C LYS A 40 -4.62 16.43 -32.61
N HIS A 41 -4.51 15.13 -32.90
CA HIS A 41 -5.49 14.38 -33.71
C HIS A 41 -6.35 13.42 -32.89
N THR A 42 -6.44 13.65 -31.58
CA THR A 42 -7.31 12.90 -30.67
C THR A 42 -8.08 13.88 -29.77
N GLN A 43 -9.22 13.45 -29.23
CA GLN A 43 -10.02 14.32 -28.38
C GLN A 43 -9.49 14.35 -26.94
N ALA A 44 -9.14 13.18 -26.39
CA ALA A 44 -8.58 13.08 -25.05
C ALA A 44 -7.54 11.94 -24.91
N ILE A 45 -6.60 12.10 -23.99
CA ILE A 45 -5.59 11.10 -23.60
C ILE A 45 -5.41 11.09 -22.08
N TYR A 46 -5.19 9.90 -21.54
CA TYR A 46 -4.63 9.72 -20.21
C TYR A 46 -3.62 8.57 -20.20
N LEU A 47 -2.36 8.87 -19.88
CA LEU A 47 -1.25 7.92 -19.83
C LEU A 47 -0.76 7.76 -18.39
N LEU A 48 -0.69 6.51 -17.94
CA LEU A 48 -0.34 6.11 -16.59
C LEU A 48 0.85 5.16 -16.58
N ASP A 49 1.71 5.34 -15.57
CA ASP A 49 2.63 4.33 -15.09
C ASP A 49 2.01 3.63 -13.88
N LEU A 50 1.75 2.33 -14.00
CA LEU A 50 1.08 1.58 -12.94
C LEU A 50 2.03 1.13 -11.82
N ASN A 51 3.34 1.11 -12.07
CA ASN A 51 4.33 0.77 -11.06
C ASN A 51 4.51 1.91 -10.08
N THR A 52 4.73 3.12 -10.61
CA THR A 52 4.95 4.32 -9.80
C THR A 52 3.65 5.05 -9.43
N GLN A 53 2.52 4.60 -9.99
CA GLN A 53 1.22 5.27 -9.88
C GLN A 53 1.32 6.75 -10.27
N SER A 54 1.98 7.01 -11.40
CA SER A 54 2.19 8.36 -11.93
C SER A 54 1.37 8.63 -13.18
N ILE A 55 0.87 9.86 -13.29
CA ILE A 55 0.21 10.36 -14.49
C ILE A 55 1.32 10.95 -15.38
N LEU A 56 1.60 10.29 -16.50
CA LEU A 56 2.68 10.66 -17.41
C LEU A 56 2.25 11.72 -18.42
N TRP A 57 1.01 11.62 -18.87
CA TRP A 57 0.43 12.58 -19.80
C TRP A 57 -1.09 12.64 -19.63
N ALA A 58 -1.62 13.86 -19.65
CA ALA A 58 -3.04 14.14 -19.63
C ALA A 58 -3.35 15.20 -20.69
N TYR A 59 -4.31 14.91 -21.56
CA TYR A 59 -4.72 15.82 -22.62
C TYR A 59 -6.24 15.81 -22.68
N HIS A 60 -6.88 16.93 -22.32
CA HIS A 60 -8.34 17.07 -22.28
C HIS A 60 -9.03 15.94 -21.50
N GLU A 61 -8.39 15.52 -20.41
CA GLU A 61 -8.65 14.26 -19.73
C GLU A 61 -10.00 14.19 -19.02
N ASP A 62 -10.57 15.34 -18.69
CA ASP A 62 -11.83 15.51 -17.96
C ASP A 62 -13.02 15.84 -18.89
N ILE A 63 -12.82 15.84 -20.23
CA ILE A 63 -13.93 16.04 -21.17
C ILE A 63 -14.83 14.78 -21.19
N PRO A 64 -16.16 14.93 -21.01
CA PRO A 64 -17.10 13.81 -21.16
C PRO A 64 -17.19 13.37 -22.62
N LEU A 65 -16.87 12.10 -22.88
CA LEU A 65 -16.88 11.49 -24.21
C LEU A 65 -17.56 10.12 -24.16
N ASN A 66 -18.14 9.70 -25.29
CA ASN A 66 -18.71 8.37 -25.37
C ASN A 66 -17.59 7.29 -25.39
N PRO A 67 -17.58 6.33 -24.45
CA PRO A 67 -16.56 5.28 -24.38
C PRO A 67 -16.67 4.25 -25.50
N ALA A 68 -17.81 4.19 -26.20
CA ALA A 68 -18.22 3.09 -27.05
C ALA A 68 -18.01 1.75 -26.32
N SER A 69 -17.48 0.74 -27.02
CA SER A 69 -17.20 -0.59 -26.44
C SER A 69 -16.17 -0.63 -25.30
N MET A 70 -15.51 0.47 -24.91
CA MET A 70 -14.77 0.50 -23.63
C MET A 70 -15.70 0.38 -22.42
N THR A 71 -17.00 0.67 -22.57
CA THR A 71 -18.07 0.35 -21.61
C THR A 71 -17.95 -1.08 -21.06
N LYS A 72 -17.58 -2.02 -21.93
CA LYS A 72 -17.49 -3.45 -21.60
C LYS A 72 -16.40 -3.77 -20.56
N ILE A 73 -15.46 -2.87 -20.29
CA ILE A 73 -14.49 -3.05 -19.19
C ILE A 73 -15.23 -3.10 -17.84
N VAL A 74 -16.25 -2.26 -17.64
CA VAL A 74 -17.08 -2.26 -16.42
C VAL A 74 -17.91 -3.53 -16.31
N VAL A 75 -18.47 -4.00 -17.44
CA VAL A 75 -19.21 -5.28 -17.49
C VAL A 75 -18.32 -6.44 -17.08
N LEU A 76 -17.08 -6.49 -17.59
CA LEU A 76 -16.12 -7.53 -17.24
C LEU A 76 -15.69 -7.43 -15.77
N ASP A 77 -15.45 -6.23 -15.25
CA ASP A 77 -15.13 -6.02 -13.83
C ASP A 77 -16.21 -6.61 -12.91
N MET A 78 -17.48 -6.24 -13.14
CA MET A 78 -18.60 -6.77 -12.35
C MET A 78 -18.75 -8.29 -12.45
N ALA A 79 -18.42 -8.90 -13.60
CA ALA A 79 -18.46 -10.34 -13.76
C ALA A 79 -17.32 -11.04 -12.98
N TYR A 80 -16.12 -10.45 -12.96
CA TYR A 80 -15.03 -10.96 -12.13
C TYR A 80 -15.31 -10.77 -10.64
N ASP A 81 -16.00 -9.71 -10.22
CA ASP A 81 -16.49 -9.58 -8.84
C ASP A 81 -17.31 -10.79 -8.42
N TRP A 82 -18.25 -11.25 -9.26
CA TRP A 82 -19.04 -12.44 -8.98
C TRP A 82 -18.21 -13.72 -8.92
N ILE A 83 -17.17 -13.82 -9.75
CA ILE A 83 -16.24 -14.96 -9.75
C ILE A 83 -15.43 -14.98 -8.45
N GLU A 84 -14.90 -13.84 -8.02
CA GLU A 84 -14.09 -13.72 -6.81
C GLU A 84 -14.90 -13.89 -5.52
N GLU A 85 -16.18 -13.49 -5.56
CA GLU A 85 -17.15 -13.73 -4.49
C GLU A 85 -17.70 -15.17 -4.49
N ASN A 86 -17.23 -16.04 -5.38
CA ASN A 86 -17.68 -17.43 -5.56
C ASN A 86 -19.19 -17.57 -5.82
N LYS A 87 -19.83 -16.56 -6.41
CA LYS A 87 -21.24 -16.63 -6.85
C LYS A 87 -21.39 -17.47 -8.12
N VAL A 88 -20.35 -17.47 -8.96
CA VAL A 88 -20.23 -18.21 -10.21
C VAL A 88 -18.77 -18.60 -10.41
N ASP A 89 -18.51 -19.49 -11.35
CA ASP A 89 -17.16 -19.80 -11.82
C ASP A 89 -17.08 -19.69 -13.36
N LEU A 90 -15.87 -19.83 -13.89
CA LEU A 90 -15.62 -19.75 -15.34
C LEU A 90 -16.34 -20.85 -16.16
N GLN A 91 -16.73 -21.96 -15.54
CA GLN A 91 -17.41 -23.09 -16.19
C GLN A 91 -18.94 -23.02 -16.06
N THR A 92 -19.45 -22.06 -15.28
CA THR A 92 -20.87 -21.85 -15.07
C THR A 92 -21.57 -21.66 -16.40
N LEU A 93 -22.61 -22.47 -16.64
CA LEU A 93 -23.37 -22.44 -17.89
C LEU A 93 -24.43 -21.34 -17.85
N VAL A 94 -24.30 -20.38 -18.75
CA VAL A 94 -25.25 -19.29 -18.97
C VAL A 94 -26.25 -19.71 -20.06
N PRO A 95 -27.55 -19.81 -19.76
CA PRO A 95 -28.57 -20.06 -20.77
C PRO A 95 -28.80 -18.79 -21.61
N ILE A 96 -28.80 -18.94 -22.94
CA ILE A 96 -29.00 -17.81 -23.85
C ILE A 96 -30.48 -17.60 -24.13
N SER A 97 -30.97 -16.41 -23.79
CA SER A 97 -32.36 -15.98 -23.99
C SER A 97 -32.66 -15.63 -25.45
N GLN A 98 -33.93 -15.35 -25.76
CA GLN A 98 -34.30 -14.76 -27.05
C GLN A 98 -33.75 -13.33 -27.20
N ASN A 99 -33.71 -12.53 -26.14
CA ASN A 99 -33.22 -11.16 -26.20
C ASN A 99 -31.72 -11.11 -26.54
N ALA A 100 -30.95 -12.05 -26.01
CA ALA A 100 -29.52 -12.17 -26.27
C ALA A 100 -29.17 -12.86 -27.60
N ASP A 101 -30.17 -13.23 -28.41
CA ASP A 101 -29.92 -13.75 -29.75
C ASP A 101 -29.29 -12.66 -30.62
N TYR A 102 -28.21 -13.00 -31.32
CA TYR A 102 -27.46 -12.05 -32.15
C TYR A 102 -28.34 -11.35 -33.19
N ARG A 103 -29.42 -12.00 -33.65
CA ARG A 103 -30.37 -11.45 -34.63
C ARG A 103 -31.19 -10.28 -34.08
N ASN A 104 -31.27 -10.16 -32.76
CA ASN A 104 -31.97 -9.07 -32.07
C ASN A 104 -31.02 -7.92 -31.68
N SER A 105 -29.73 -8.06 -31.95
CA SER A 105 -28.78 -6.96 -31.71
C SER A 105 -28.98 -5.82 -32.69
N PRO A 106 -28.78 -4.56 -32.28
CA PRO A 106 -28.89 -3.40 -33.16
C PRO A 106 -27.95 -3.49 -34.39
N PRO A 107 -28.30 -2.82 -35.51
CA PRO A 107 -27.44 -2.79 -36.70
C PRO A 107 -26.00 -2.35 -36.39
N GLN A 108 -25.03 -2.91 -37.12
CA GLN A 108 -23.59 -2.64 -36.96
C GLN A 108 -23.01 -3.03 -35.59
N SER A 109 -23.78 -3.72 -34.74
CA SER A 109 -23.26 -4.30 -33.51
C SER A 109 -22.12 -5.26 -33.78
N SER A 110 -21.17 -5.26 -32.88
CA SER A 110 -20.17 -6.33 -32.80
C SER A 110 -20.81 -7.52 -32.11
N LEU A 111 -20.60 -8.74 -32.62
CA LEU A 111 -21.37 -9.92 -32.18
C LEU A 111 -20.44 -11.07 -31.82
N MET A 112 -20.83 -11.81 -30.77
CA MET A 112 -20.31 -13.15 -30.51
C MET A 112 -21.02 -14.19 -31.39
N PHE A 113 -22.22 -13.88 -31.89
CA PHE A 113 -23.13 -14.75 -32.65
C PHE A 113 -23.87 -15.77 -31.77
N LEU A 114 -24.31 -15.34 -30.58
CA LEU A 114 -25.14 -16.13 -29.66
C LEU A 114 -26.51 -16.45 -30.24
N GLN A 115 -27.01 -17.67 -30.04
CA GLN A 115 -28.35 -18.09 -30.44
C GLN A 115 -29.17 -18.52 -29.23
N ALA A 116 -30.45 -18.15 -29.24
CA ALA A 116 -31.37 -18.56 -28.19
C ALA A 116 -31.40 -20.09 -28.01
N GLY A 117 -31.49 -20.54 -26.76
CA GLY A 117 -31.48 -21.97 -26.40
C GLY A 117 -30.08 -22.58 -26.27
N GLN A 118 -29.01 -21.86 -26.63
CA GLN A 118 -27.65 -22.29 -26.33
C GLN A 118 -27.36 -22.25 -24.82
N LYS A 119 -26.40 -23.08 -24.39
CA LYS A 119 -25.75 -22.96 -23.08
C LYS A 119 -24.27 -22.68 -23.28
N VAL A 120 -23.81 -21.56 -22.76
CA VAL A 120 -22.45 -21.05 -23.00
C VAL A 120 -21.75 -20.92 -21.66
N THR A 121 -20.52 -21.40 -21.55
CA THR A 121 -19.75 -21.20 -20.31
C THR A 121 -19.47 -19.72 -20.08
N LEU A 122 -19.39 -19.30 -18.82
CA LEU A 122 -19.06 -17.91 -18.49
C LEU A 122 -17.74 -17.48 -19.13
N LEU A 123 -16.73 -18.36 -19.20
CA LEU A 123 -15.46 -18.06 -19.87
C LEU A 123 -15.63 -17.77 -21.37
N GLU A 124 -16.42 -18.57 -22.10
CA GLU A 124 -16.71 -18.30 -23.51
C GLU A 124 -17.42 -16.95 -23.67
N LEU A 125 -18.38 -16.65 -22.80
CA LEU A 125 -19.14 -15.41 -22.84
C LEU A 125 -18.24 -14.19 -22.58
N LEU A 126 -17.40 -14.24 -21.55
CA LEU A 126 -16.43 -13.19 -21.24
C LEU A 126 -15.41 -12.99 -22.37
N ARG A 127 -14.97 -14.08 -23.03
CA ARG A 127 -14.12 -14.00 -24.21
C ARG A 127 -14.83 -13.37 -25.39
N GLY A 128 -16.11 -13.66 -25.61
CA GLY A 128 -16.96 -12.98 -26.58
C GLY A 128 -17.08 -11.47 -26.34
N ILE A 129 -17.18 -11.05 -25.08
CA ILE A 129 -17.21 -9.63 -24.68
C ILE A 129 -15.84 -8.96 -24.91
N ALA A 130 -14.74 -9.63 -24.55
CA ALA A 130 -13.42 -9.04 -24.61
C ALA A 130 -12.84 -8.98 -26.04
N ILE A 131 -12.97 -10.06 -26.82
CA ILE A 131 -12.21 -10.28 -28.06
C ILE A 131 -12.96 -9.75 -29.29
N PRO A 132 -14.09 -10.36 -29.75
CA PRO A 132 -14.86 -9.80 -30.86
C PRO A 132 -15.72 -8.60 -30.43
N SER A 133 -15.81 -8.32 -29.13
CA SER A 133 -16.58 -7.20 -28.57
C SER A 133 -18.10 -7.37 -28.68
N GLY A 134 -18.59 -8.61 -28.52
CA GLY A 134 -20.00 -8.99 -28.68
C GLY A 134 -20.97 -8.20 -27.80
N ASN A 135 -21.97 -7.58 -28.42
CA ASN A 135 -23.06 -6.86 -27.75
C ASN A 135 -24.12 -7.84 -27.22
N ASP A 136 -24.46 -8.84 -28.02
CA ASP A 136 -25.27 -10.01 -27.65
C ASP A 136 -24.73 -10.68 -26.37
N ALA A 137 -23.41 -10.85 -26.28
CA ALA A 137 -22.76 -11.41 -25.10
C ALA A 137 -22.92 -10.53 -23.84
N CYS A 138 -22.89 -9.20 -23.98
CA CYS A 138 -23.18 -8.31 -22.86
C CYS A 138 -24.63 -8.40 -22.40
N VAL A 139 -25.59 -8.54 -23.33
CA VAL A 139 -27.01 -8.72 -22.99
C VAL A 139 -27.21 -10.04 -22.23
N ALA A 140 -26.66 -11.15 -22.73
CA ALA A 140 -26.74 -12.44 -22.05
C ALA A 140 -26.17 -12.39 -20.63
N LEU A 141 -25.00 -11.78 -20.45
CA LEU A 141 -24.37 -11.65 -19.14
C LEU A 141 -25.17 -10.76 -18.20
N ALA A 142 -25.71 -9.65 -18.72
CA ALA A 142 -26.54 -8.72 -17.96
C ALA A 142 -27.82 -9.39 -17.44
N GLU A 143 -28.52 -10.11 -18.31
CA GLU A 143 -29.72 -10.89 -17.94
C GLU A 143 -29.39 -11.98 -16.94
N TYR A 144 -28.27 -12.70 -17.11
CA TYR A 144 -27.86 -13.74 -16.19
C TYR A 144 -27.55 -13.19 -14.78
N MET A 145 -26.85 -12.06 -14.71
CA MET A 145 -26.42 -11.50 -13.42
C MET A 145 -27.51 -10.71 -12.71
N ARG A 146 -28.42 -10.05 -13.43
CA ARG A 146 -29.36 -9.08 -12.84
C ARG A 146 -30.80 -9.24 -13.32
N GLY A 147 -31.10 -10.27 -14.11
CA GLY A 147 -32.43 -10.60 -14.60
C GLY A 147 -32.85 -9.81 -15.85
N SER A 148 -32.34 -8.59 -16.05
CA SER A 148 -32.55 -7.79 -17.25
C SER A 148 -31.37 -6.86 -17.55
N GLN A 149 -31.31 -6.33 -18.77
CA GLN A 149 -30.30 -5.34 -19.15
C GLN A 149 -30.45 -4.04 -18.37
N GLU A 150 -31.68 -3.58 -18.13
CA GLU A 150 -31.98 -2.34 -17.40
C GLU A 150 -31.49 -2.44 -15.96
N ALA A 151 -31.84 -3.53 -15.26
CA ALA A 151 -31.40 -3.77 -13.88
C ALA A 151 -29.86 -3.92 -13.77
N PHE A 152 -29.22 -4.42 -14.84
CA PHE A 152 -27.77 -4.46 -14.91
C PHE A 152 -27.15 -3.08 -15.09
N VAL A 153 -27.71 -2.24 -15.96
CA VAL A 153 -27.22 -0.87 -16.20
C VAL A 153 -27.37 0.01 -14.96
N GLU A 154 -28.47 -0.14 -14.21
CA GLU A 154 -28.63 0.50 -12.90
C GLU A 154 -27.50 0.08 -11.95
N ALA A 155 -27.28 -1.22 -11.80
CA ALA A 155 -26.20 -1.77 -10.98
C ALA A 155 -24.80 -1.33 -11.43
N MET A 156 -24.61 -1.16 -12.74
CA MET A 156 -23.36 -0.72 -13.34
C MET A 156 -23.05 0.74 -13.00
N ASN A 157 -24.04 1.63 -13.05
CA ASN A 157 -23.90 3.01 -12.61
C ASN A 157 -23.66 3.09 -11.09
N GLU A 158 -24.43 2.34 -10.29
CA GLU A 158 -24.20 2.25 -8.84
C GLU A 158 -22.78 1.76 -8.51
N HIS A 159 -22.28 0.78 -9.26
CA HIS A 159 -20.96 0.22 -9.08
C HIS A 159 -19.87 1.27 -9.32
N VAL A 160 -19.87 1.98 -10.45
CA VAL A 160 -18.83 2.98 -10.75
C VAL A 160 -18.90 4.19 -9.82
N HIS A 161 -20.10 4.64 -9.44
CA HIS A 161 -20.26 5.74 -8.49
C HIS A 161 -19.78 5.37 -7.09
N ARG A 162 -20.05 4.14 -6.63
CA ARG A 162 -19.55 3.62 -5.34
C ARG A 162 -18.02 3.54 -5.30
N LEU A 163 -17.38 3.32 -6.45
CA LEU A 163 -15.92 3.36 -6.58
C LEU A 163 -15.36 4.78 -6.72
N GLY A 164 -16.21 5.80 -6.84
CA GLY A 164 -15.84 7.22 -6.89
C GLY A 164 -15.77 7.83 -8.29
N PHE A 165 -16.17 7.12 -9.34
CA PHE A 165 -16.14 7.60 -10.73
C PHE A 165 -17.44 8.29 -11.10
N GLN A 166 -17.58 9.57 -10.73
CA GLN A 166 -18.85 10.32 -10.80
C GLN A 166 -19.20 10.80 -12.22
N ASN A 167 -18.24 10.84 -13.15
CA ASN A 167 -18.49 11.25 -14.53
C ASN A 167 -18.78 10.05 -15.46
N MET A 168 -18.72 8.82 -14.95
CA MET A 168 -19.12 7.62 -15.68
C MET A 168 -20.63 7.43 -15.61
N THR A 169 -21.32 7.47 -16.75
CA THR A 169 -22.75 7.21 -16.85
C THR A 169 -23.04 6.30 -18.03
N PHE A 170 -23.90 5.30 -17.82
CA PHE A 170 -24.24 4.29 -18.81
C PHE A 170 -25.75 4.17 -18.99
N LYS A 171 -26.17 4.06 -20.25
CA LYS A 171 -27.54 3.77 -20.70
C LYS A 171 -27.68 2.35 -21.27
N ASP A 172 -26.58 1.72 -21.62
CA ASP A 172 -26.54 0.30 -22.00
C ASP A 172 -25.24 -0.35 -21.49
N CYS A 173 -25.19 -1.68 -21.44
CA CYS A 173 -24.01 -2.42 -21.02
C CYS A 173 -22.98 -2.63 -22.15
N SER A 174 -23.36 -2.43 -23.41
CA SER A 174 -22.48 -2.75 -24.54
C SER A 174 -21.66 -1.54 -25.01
N GLY A 175 -22.09 -0.32 -24.72
CA GLY A 175 -21.52 0.88 -25.29
C GLY A 175 -22.01 1.18 -26.69
N TYR A 176 -23.18 0.64 -27.06
CA TYR A 176 -23.89 0.97 -28.29
C TYR A 176 -24.64 2.29 -28.14
N SER A 177 -25.11 2.62 -26.92
CA SER A 177 -25.86 3.86 -26.71
C SER A 177 -24.96 5.08 -26.89
N PRO A 178 -25.38 6.10 -27.67
CA PRO A 178 -24.66 7.37 -27.76
C PRO A 178 -24.67 8.15 -26.44
N GLN A 179 -25.50 7.73 -25.48
CA GLN A 179 -25.68 8.38 -24.18
C GLN A 179 -24.86 7.74 -23.05
N ASN A 180 -23.87 6.91 -23.38
CA ASN A 180 -22.83 6.51 -22.42
C ASN A 180 -21.76 7.60 -22.38
N PHE A 181 -21.30 7.98 -21.20
CA PHE A 181 -20.30 9.04 -21.02
C PHE A 181 -19.27 8.61 -19.99
N VAL A 182 -18.01 8.93 -20.27
CA VAL A 182 -16.87 8.79 -19.37
C VAL A 182 -15.89 9.91 -19.65
N THR A 183 -14.93 10.14 -18.77
CA THR A 183 -13.73 10.93 -19.09
C THR A 183 -12.54 10.00 -19.36
N ALA A 184 -11.52 10.46 -20.09
CA ALA A 184 -10.32 9.65 -20.35
C ALA A 184 -9.60 9.29 -19.04
N LYS A 185 -9.59 10.24 -18.08
CA LYS A 185 -9.06 10.04 -16.74
C LYS A 185 -9.80 8.94 -15.98
N GLU A 186 -11.13 9.03 -15.86
CA GLU A 186 -11.90 8.03 -15.11
C GLU A 186 -11.85 6.66 -15.79
N MET A 187 -11.88 6.59 -17.12
CA MET A 187 -11.72 5.33 -17.85
C MET A 187 -10.36 4.69 -17.60
N ALA A 188 -9.27 5.47 -17.58
CA ALA A 188 -7.94 4.95 -17.30
C ALA A 188 -7.80 4.46 -15.85
N LEU A 189 -8.31 5.24 -14.89
CA LEU A 189 -8.28 4.87 -13.48
C LEU A 189 -9.17 3.66 -13.17
N PHE A 190 -10.35 3.55 -13.80
CA PHE A 190 -11.19 2.37 -13.71
C PHE A 190 -10.49 1.15 -14.31
N THR A 191 -9.88 1.31 -15.49
CA THR A 191 -9.13 0.21 -16.15
C THR A 191 -7.94 -0.24 -15.30
N TYR A 192 -7.25 0.68 -14.62
CA TYR A 192 -6.22 0.33 -13.63
C TYR A 192 -6.80 -0.47 -12.47
N GLN A 193 -7.91 -0.03 -11.87
CA GLN A 193 -8.56 -0.77 -10.78
C GLN A 193 -8.96 -2.18 -11.21
N TYR A 194 -9.58 -2.30 -12.39
CA TYR A 194 -9.95 -3.59 -13.00
C TYR A 194 -8.74 -4.53 -13.15
N ILE A 195 -7.63 -4.05 -13.73
CA ILE A 195 -6.41 -4.86 -13.89
C ILE A 195 -5.81 -5.24 -12.53
N LYS A 196 -5.80 -4.30 -11.57
CA LYS A 196 -5.22 -4.51 -10.25
C LYS A 196 -6.03 -5.53 -9.44
N LYS A 197 -7.36 -5.45 -9.51
CA LYS A 197 -8.28 -6.32 -8.80
C LYS A 197 -8.33 -7.71 -9.45
N HIS A 198 -8.37 -7.76 -10.78
CA HIS A 198 -8.55 -8.99 -11.56
C HIS A 198 -7.37 -9.24 -12.52
N PRO A 199 -6.13 -9.41 -12.05
CA PRO A 199 -4.95 -9.51 -12.91
C PRO A 199 -5.00 -10.69 -13.88
N ARG A 200 -5.72 -11.76 -13.53
CA ARG A 200 -5.92 -12.93 -14.39
C ARG A 200 -6.68 -12.61 -15.68
N ALA A 201 -7.52 -11.57 -15.67
CA ALA A 201 -8.34 -11.22 -16.82
C ALA A 201 -7.54 -10.80 -18.06
N LEU A 202 -6.34 -10.23 -17.87
CA LEU A 202 -5.42 -9.96 -18.98
C LEU A 202 -5.11 -11.25 -19.74
N LYS A 203 -4.62 -12.27 -19.03
CA LYS A 203 -4.23 -13.56 -19.63
C LYS A 203 -5.44 -14.35 -20.13
N GLU A 204 -6.53 -14.37 -19.38
CA GLU A 204 -7.71 -15.20 -19.68
C GLU A 204 -8.55 -14.63 -20.84
N LEU A 205 -8.52 -13.31 -21.03
CA LEU A 205 -9.36 -12.58 -21.99
C LEU A 205 -8.56 -11.67 -22.93
N HIS A 206 -7.92 -10.61 -22.39
CA HIS A 206 -7.51 -9.44 -23.19
C HIS A 206 -6.26 -9.67 -24.05
N SER A 207 -5.36 -10.56 -23.62
CA SER A 207 -4.14 -10.91 -24.36
C SER A 207 -4.37 -11.93 -25.47
N LEU A 208 -5.56 -12.55 -25.52
CA LEU A 208 -5.89 -13.53 -26.54
C LEU A 208 -6.10 -12.84 -27.90
N ARG A 209 -5.44 -13.37 -28.94
CA ARG A 209 -5.44 -12.76 -30.29
C ARG A 209 -6.68 -13.10 -31.10
N SER A 210 -7.33 -14.23 -30.82
CA SER A 210 -8.53 -14.64 -31.52
C SER A 210 -9.42 -15.50 -30.62
N PHE A 211 -10.67 -15.64 -31.03
CA PHE A 211 -11.68 -16.43 -30.35
C PHE A 211 -12.53 -17.17 -31.38
N THR A 212 -12.77 -18.46 -31.16
CA THR A 212 -13.59 -19.28 -32.05
C THR A 212 -14.89 -19.69 -31.35
N TYR A 213 -16.01 -19.38 -31.99
CA TYR A 213 -17.37 -19.65 -31.49
C TYR A 213 -18.35 -19.87 -32.66
N PRO A 214 -19.43 -20.66 -32.54
CA PRO A 214 -19.77 -21.54 -31.42
C PRO A 214 -18.92 -22.81 -31.37
N LEU A 215 -18.91 -23.46 -30.22
CA LEU A 215 -18.43 -24.83 -30.02
C LEU A 215 -19.59 -25.82 -30.10
N GLU A 216 -19.28 -27.07 -30.44
CA GLU A 216 -20.29 -28.13 -30.58
C GLU A 216 -21.08 -28.37 -29.28
N ALA A 217 -20.41 -28.21 -28.13
CA ALA A 217 -21.01 -28.38 -26.82
C ALA A 217 -22.07 -27.33 -26.46
N ASN A 218 -22.15 -26.20 -27.18
CA ASN A 218 -23.09 -25.11 -26.83
C ASN A 218 -24.56 -25.42 -27.18
N GLY A 219 -24.82 -26.41 -28.05
CA GLY A 219 -26.18 -26.78 -28.47
C GLY A 219 -26.89 -25.69 -29.31
N GLY A 220 -28.22 -25.63 -29.20
CA GLY A 220 -29.09 -24.64 -29.87
C GLY A 220 -30.02 -25.24 -30.95
N ASP A 221 -31.11 -24.52 -31.25
CA ASP A 221 -32.20 -24.98 -32.13
C ASP A 221 -31.78 -25.20 -33.60
N LYS A 222 -30.66 -24.60 -34.01
CA LYS A 222 -30.07 -24.79 -35.34
C LYS A 222 -28.56 -24.88 -35.20
N LYS A 223 -27.95 -26.01 -35.58
CA LYS A 223 -26.48 -26.09 -35.69
C LYS A 223 -26.01 -24.99 -36.64
N LEU A 224 -25.26 -24.00 -36.13
CA LEU A 224 -24.53 -23.09 -37.01
C LEU A 224 -23.59 -23.95 -37.86
N PRO A 225 -23.67 -23.86 -39.21
CA PRO A 225 -23.00 -24.81 -40.09
C PRO A 225 -21.47 -24.70 -40.08
N PHE A 226 -20.90 -23.73 -39.36
CA PHE A 226 -19.47 -23.49 -39.26
C PHE A 226 -19.09 -22.76 -37.96
N ARG A 227 -17.84 -22.95 -37.52
CA ARG A 227 -17.23 -22.18 -36.43
C ARG A 227 -16.75 -20.83 -36.97
N ILE A 228 -16.95 -19.76 -36.21
CA ILE A 228 -16.54 -18.40 -36.55
C ILE A 228 -15.30 -18.06 -35.71
N CYS A 229 -14.14 -17.93 -36.36
CA CYS A 229 -12.95 -17.40 -35.71
C CYS A 229 -12.91 -15.88 -35.90
N GLN A 230 -12.91 -15.13 -34.80
CA GLN A 230 -12.86 -13.68 -34.77
C GLN A 230 -11.56 -13.21 -34.12
N GLU A 231 -10.88 -12.29 -34.79
CA GLU A 231 -9.66 -11.68 -34.27
C GLU A 231 -9.96 -10.61 -33.22
N ASN A 232 -9.04 -10.43 -32.29
CA ASN A 232 -9.06 -9.34 -31.34
C ASN A 232 -8.86 -8.01 -32.06
N ARG A 233 -9.72 -7.04 -31.78
CA ARG A 233 -9.70 -5.72 -32.43
C ARG A 233 -8.57 -4.80 -31.94
N ASN A 234 -7.85 -5.21 -30.90
CA ASN A 234 -6.71 -4.48 -30.37
C ASN A 234 -5.45 -4.73 -31.21
N TYR A 235 -5.15 -3.81 -32.13
CA TYR A 235 -3.99 -3.87 -33.01
C TYR A 235 -2.64 -3.78 -32.29
N LEU A 236 -2.59 -3.45 -30.99
CA LEU A 236 -1.34 -3.56 -30.23
C LEU A 236 -0.91 -5.03 -30.07
N LEU A 237 -1.87 -5.96 -29.95
CA LEU A 237 -1.58 -7.37 -29.72
C LEU A 237 -0.83 -7.97 -30.91
N GLY A 238 0.37 -8.45 -30.66
CA GLY A 238 1.25 -9.03 -31.67
C GLY A 238 1.97 -8.03 -32.58
N ASN A 239 1.65 -6.73 -32.50
CA ASN A 239 2.35 -5.69 -33.25
C ASN A 239 3.15 -4.73 -32.36
N TYR A 240 3.00 -4.81 -31.03
CA TYR A 240 3.80 -4.06 -30.07
C TYR A 240 4.28 -5.00 -28.96
N GLU A 241 5.58 -5.05 -28.73
CA GLU A 241 6.17 -5.94 -27.73
C GLU A 241 5.61 -5.64 -26.34
N GLY A 242 5.29 -6.68 -25.57
CA GLY A 242 4.73 -6.55 -24.22
C GLY A 242 3.26 -6.13 -24.15
N ALA A 243 2.60 -5.82 -25.26
CA ALA A 243 1.17 -5.45 -25.26
C ALA A 243 0.30 -6.65 -24.88
N ASP A 244 -0.59 -6.46 -23.89
CA ASP A 244 -1.38 -7.54 -23.31
C ASP A 244 -2.86 -7.16 -23.04
N GLY A 245 -3.31 -5.99 -23.48
CA GLY A 245 -4.71 -5.54 -23.36
C GLY A 245 -4.95 -4.08 -23.76
N VAL A 246 -6.09 -3.47 -23.43
CA VAL A 246 -7.29 -4.09 -22.82
C VAL A 246 -8.44 -4.08 -23.81
N LYS A 247 -8.98 -2.91 -24.16
CA LYS A 247 -10.23 -2.82 -24.91
C LYS A 247 -10.24 -1.65 -25.89
N THR A 248 -10.83 -1.91 -27.04
CA THR A 248 -11.06 -0.91 -28.07
C THR A 248 -12.52 -0.46 -28.14
N GLY A 249 -12.76 0.76 -28.60
CA GLY A 249 -14.09 1.30 -28.92
C GLY A 249 -14.12 2.01 -30.27
N TYR A 250 -15.30 2.11 -30.86
CA TYR A 250 -15.59 2.94 -32.03
C TYR A 250 -17.08 3.31 -31.99
N ILE A 251 -17.37 4.59 -32.21
CA ILE A 251 -18.72 5.09 -32.47
C ILE A 251 -18.59 6.29 -33.43
N ASP A 252 -19.52 6.47 -34.36
CA ASP A 252 -19.38 7.43 -35.46
C ASP A 252 -19.18 8.88 -34.95
N GLU A 253 -19.85 9.25 -33.87
CA GLU A 253 -19.84 10.62 -33.34
C GLU A 253 -18.50 11.02 -32.71
N ILE A 254 -17.78 10.06 -32.13
CA ILE A 254 -16.54 10.33 -31.38
C ILE A 254 -15.30 9.85 -32.14
N GLY A 255 -15.40 8.74 -32.87
CA GLY A 255 -14.30 8.07 -33.55
C GLY A 255 -13.75 6.87 -32.78
N TYR A 256 -12.46 6.58 -32.97
CA TYR A 256 -11.80 5.38 -32.47
C TYR A 256 -11.18 5.61 -31.09
N ASN A 257 -11.51 4.72 -30.15
CA ASN A 257 -11.03 4.71 -28.78
C ASN A 257 -10.17 3.47 -28.49
N LEU A 258 -9.27 3.57 -27.51
CA LEU A 258 -8.46 2.46 -27.01
C LEU A 258 -8.06 2.69 -25.55
N ALA A 259 -8.33 1.69 -24.71
CA ALA A 259 -7.62 1.46 -23.46
C ALA A 259 -6.58 0.36 -23.70
N GLY A 260 -5.30 0.73 -23.74
CA GLY A 260 -4.17 -0.15 -24.07
C GLY A 260 -3.22 -0.32 -22.90
N THR A 261 -2.67 -1.50 -22.70
CA THR A 261 -1.62 -1.74 -21.70
C THR A 261 -0.45 -2.53 -22.28
N VAL A 262 0.74 -2.28 -21.74
CA VAL A 262 1.99 -2.93 -22.08
C VAL A 262 2.78 -3.21 -20.80
N LEU A 263 3.41 -4.38 -20.72
CA LEU A 263 4.36 -4.76 -19.68
C LEU A 263 5.71 -5.09 -20.33
N ARG A 264 6.76 -4.30 -20.02
CA ARG A 264 8.15 -4.58 -20.41
C ARG A 264 9.05 -4.39 -19.20
N GLU A 265 10.02 -5.28 -19.04
CA GLU A 265 11.06 -5.15 -17.99
C GLU A 265 10.49 -4.92 -16.57
N GLY A 266 9.33 -5.51 -16.28
CA GLY A 266 8.65 -5.37 -14.98
C GLY A 266 7.89 -4.05 -14.78
N ARG A 267 7.90 -3.12 -15.74
CA ARG A 267 7.17 -1.86 -15.72
C ARG A 267 5.91 -1.95 -16.59
N ARG A 268 4.75 -1.60 -16.03
CA ARG A 268 3.46 -1.64 -16.72
C ARG A 268 2.94 -0.23 -16.98
N LEU A 269 2.63 0.03 -18.24
CA LEU A 269 1.98 1.27 -18.66
C LEU A 269 0.54 1.00 -19.08
N LEU A 270 -0.31 2.00 -18.90
CA LEU A 270 -1.71 2.00 -19.32
C LEU A 270 -2.01 3.34 -20.00
N VAL A 271 -2.61 3.30 -21.18
CA VAL A 271 -3.07 4.50 -21.88
C VAL A 271 -4.53 4.37 -22.23
N VAL A 272 -5.28 5.46 -22.06
CA VAL A 272 -6.58 5.66 -22.69
C VAL A 272 -6.44 6.77 -23.72
N VAL A 273 -6.81 6.48 -24.97
CA VAL A 273 -6.93 7.46 -26.05
C VAL A 273 -8.36 7.45 -26.58
N MET A 274 -8.93 8.62 -26.77
CA MET A 274 -10.34 8.77 -27.17
C MET A 274 -10.50 9.75 -28.33
N GLY A 275 -11.31 9.33 -29.30
CA GLY A 275 -11.80 10.18 -30.37
C GLY A 275 -10.82 10.41 -31.52
N ILE A 276 -10.11 9.37 -31.94
CA ILE A 276 -9.24 9.41 -33.12
C ILE A 276 -10.10 9.30 -34.38
N GLN A 277 -9.89 10.20 -35.35
CA GLN A 277 -10.64 10.22 -36.60
C GLN A 277 -9.93 9.45 -37.72
N ALA A 278 -10.69 8.67 -38.49
CA ALA A 278 -10.17 7.92 -39.63
C ALA A 278 -11.24 7.64 -40.68
N GLU A 279 -10.82 7.49 -41.94
CA GLU A 279 -11.71 7.27 -43.08
C GLU A 279 -12.31 5.88 -43.11
N ASN A 280 -11.66 4.90 -42.47
CA ASN A 280 -12.13 3.52 -42.40
C ASN A 280 -11.59 2.78 -41.17
N SER A 281 -12.17 1.61 -40.90
CA SER A 281 -11.88 0.79 -39.72
C SER A 281 -10.41 0.38 -39.59
N LEU A 282 -9.77 -0.02 -40.70
CA LEU A 282 -8.37 -0.43 -40.69
C LEU A 282 -7.45 0.76 -40.35
N GLN A 283 -7.69 1.92 -40.95
CA GLN A 283 -6.95 3.14 -40.61
C GLN A 283 -7.18 3.53 -39.15
N GLY A 284 -8.41 3.51 -38.66
CA GLY A 284 -8.73 3.87 -37.28
C GLY A 284 -8.06 2.96 -36.26
N ALA A 285 -8.07 1.65 -36.53
CA ALA A 285 -7.40 0.66 -35.69
C ALA A 285 -5.88 0.83 -35.68
N LYS A 286 -5.26 1.16 -36.83
CA LYS A 286 -3.83 1.49 -36.91
C LYS A 286 -3.49 2.79 -36.21
N LYS A 287 -4.22 3.88 -36.46
CA LYS A 287 -3.94 5.21 -35.88
C LYS A 287 -4.00 5.20 -34.35
N ARG A 288 -5.01 4.56 -33.74
CA ARG A 288 -5.09 4.44 -32.28
C ARG A 288 -3.96 3.61 -31.68
N ALA A 289 -3.57 2.52 -32.34
CA ALA A 289 -2.44 1.70 -31.93
C ALA A 289 -1.13 2.50 -32.04
N GLN A 290 -0.89 3.19 -33.16
CA GLN A 290 0.32 4.00 -33.38
C GLN A 290 0.44 5.14 -32.37
N LEU A 291 -0.66 5.81 -32.00
CA LEU A 291 -0.62 6.85 -30.97
C LEU A 291 -0.26 6.26 -29.60
N ALA A 292 -0.89 5.14 -29.23
CA ALA A 292 -0.56 4.43 -28.00
C ALA A 292 0.90 3.98 -27.97
N GLN A 293 1.43 3.45 -29.08
CA GLN A 293 2.83 3.06 -29.23
C GLN A 293 3.76 4.25 -28.99
N LYS A 294 3.54 5.40 -29.65
CA LYS A 294 4.35 6.61 -29.42
C LYS A 294 4.36 7.07 -27.97
N LEU A 295 3.21 6.99 -27.29
CA LEU A 295 3.08 7.34 -25.87
C LEU A 295 3.81 6.36 -24.95
N PHE A 296 3.74 5.06 -25.25
CA PHE A 296 4.50 4.05 -24.52
C PHE A 296 6.00 4.15 -24.77
N ASP A 297 6.41 4.32 -26.03
CA ASP A 297 7.82 4.50 -26.42
C ASP A 297 8.39 5.73 -25.70
N TYR A 298 7.69 6.86 -25.70
CA TYR A 298 8.08 8.03 -24.90
C TYR A 298 8.32 7.67 -23.42
N ALA A 299 7.38 6.96 -22.79
CA ALA A 299 7.48 6.61 -21.38
C ALA A 299 8.62 5.63 -21.07
N TYR A 300 8.93 4.68 -21.96
CA TYR A 300 10.06 3.76 -21.80
C TYR A 300 11.40 4.40 -22.16
N ASP A 301 11.44 5.20 -23.21
CA ASP A 301 12.66 5.74 -23.80
C ASP A 301 13.15 6.98 -23.08
N GLU A 302 12.25 7.89 -22.70
CA GLU A 302 12.61 9.17 -22.10
C GLU A 302 12.51 9.17 -20.58
N LEU A 303 11.72 8.29 -19.95
CA LEU A 303 11.52 8.31 -18.50
C LEU A 303 12.30 7.21 -17.78
N GLN A 304 12.77 7.55 -16.59
CA GLN A 304 13.34 6.60 -15.64
C GLN A 304 12.69 6.73 -14.27
N GLU A 305 12.58 5.59 -13.61
CA GLU A 305 12.16 5.49 -12.23
C GLU A 305 13.32 5.72 -11.28
N VAL A 306 13.11 6.60 -10.31
CA VAL A 306 14.00 6.85 -9.19
C VAL A 306 13.28 6.47 -7.92
N VAL A 307 13.73 5.39 -7.30
CA VAL A 307 13.22 4.92 -6.01
C VAL A 307 13.97 5.65 -4.89
N LEU A 308 13.22 6.39 -4.08
CA LEU A 308 13.81 7.08 -2.94
C LEU A 308 14.05 6.11 -1.79
N PRO A 309 15.20 6.23 -1.08
CA PRO A 309 15.47 5.39 0.07
C PRO A 309 14.40 5.62 1.15
N ILE A 310 13.97 4.54 1.81
CA ILE A 310 12.98 4.58 2.88
C ILE A 310 13.45 5.52 4.01
N GLN A 311 14.74 5.50 4.34
CA GLN A 311 15.31 6.41 5.33
C GLN A 311 15.54 7.80 4.72
N VAL A 312 14.85 8.80 5.27
CA VAL A 312 14.89 10.19 4.80
C VAL A 312 15.63 11.12 5.74
N GLY A 313 15.97 10.69 6.95
CA GLY A 313 16.79 11.44 7.90
C GLY A 313 17.04 10.69 9.20
N THR A 314 17.41 11.42 10.23
CA THR A 314 17.53 10.96 11.62
C THR A 314 16.97 12.01 12.57
N ILE A 315 16.56 11.58 13.76
CA ILE A 315 16.16 12.46 14.87
C ILE A 315 16.87 12.02 16.15
N ALA A 316 17.29 12.98 16.98
CA ALA A 316 17.90 12.68 18.27
C ALA A 316 16.92 11.96 19.21
N VAL A 317 17.42 11.03 20.01
CA VAL A 317 16.63 10.32 21.01
C VAL A 317 17.25 10.51 22.38
N LEU A 318 16.50 11.13 23.29
CA LEU A 318 16.88 11.26 24.69
C LEU A 318 16.47 10.02 25.47
N GLY A 319 17.39 9.56 26.31
CA GLY A 319 17.17 8.41 27.17
C GLY A 319 16.88 7.15 26.37
N GLY A 320 17.38 6.99 25.14
CA GLY A 320 17.26 5.78 24.32
C GLY A 320 18.59 5.04 24.22
N VAL A 321 18.55 3.71 24.01
CA VAL A 321 19.76 2.86 23.84
C VAL A 321 20.62 3.35 22.67
N LYS A 322 20.01 4.01 21.68
CA LYS A 322 20.68 4.76 20.62
C LYS A 322 20.40 6.26 20.81
N GLU A 323 21.42 7.07 20.56
CA GLU A 323 21.33 8.55 20.62
C GLU A 323 20.50 9.15 19.46
N THR A 324 20.24 8.36 18.42
CA THR A 324 19.41 8.77 17.28
C THR A 324 18.52 7.63 16.79
N ALA A 325 17.41 7.99 16.15
CA ALA A 325 16.53 7.09 15.43
C ALA A 325 16.47 7.46 13.95
N PRO A 326 16.40 6.48 13.04
CA PRO A 326 16.14 6.75 11.64
C PRO A 326 14.72 7.30 11.44
N VAL A 327 14.60 8.33 10.59
CA VAL A 327 13.33 8.86 10.13
C VAL A 327 13.00 8.21 8.80
N LEU A 328 11.88 7.51 8.73
CA LEU A 328 11.51 6.59 7.67
C LEU A 328 10.24 7.06 6.94
N LEU A 329 10.13 6.75 5.67
CA LEU A 329 8.87 6.74 4.93
C LEU A 329 8.04 5.52 5.32
N GLY A 330 6.71 5.61 5.20
CA GLY A 330 5.83 4.45 5.40
C GLY A 330 6.00 3.37 4.33
N GLU A 331 6.37 3.79 3.13
CA GLU A 331 6.64 2.96 1.95
C GLU A 331 7.67 3.67 1.05
N PRO A 332 8.42 2.94 0.21
CA PRO A 332 9.29 3.56 -0.80
C PRO A 332 8.49 4.51 -1.70
N ILE A 333 9.06 5.67 -2.00
CA ILE A 333 8.47 6.60 -2.97
C ILE A 333 9.14 6.38 -4.30
N HIS A 334 8.32 6.10 -5.30
CA HIS A 334 8.73 5.93 -6.68
C HIS A 334 8.45 7.23 -7.44
N LEU A 335 9.50 7.88 -7.94
CA LEU A 335 9.39 9.11 -8.74
C LEU A 335 9.82 8.82 -10.18
N LEU A 336 9.24 9.56 -11.13
CA LEU A 336 9.64 9.51 -12.53
C LEU A 336 10.29 10.81 -12.95
N PHE A 337 11.40 10.69 -13.67
CA PHE A 337 12.15 11.81 -14.24
C PHE A 337 12.49 11.52 -15.69
N ASP A 338 12.70 12.57 -16.47
CA ASP A 338 13.40 12.45 -17.74
C ASP A 338 14.81 11.89 -17.50
N LYS A 339 15.20 10.89 -18.29
CA LYS A 339 16.52 10.24 -18.22
C LYS A 339 17.65 11.26 -18.27
N ARG A 340 17.50 12.26 -19.12
CA ARG A 340 18.46 13.35 -19.37
C ARG A 340 18.52 14.38 -18.25
N GLU A 341 17.55 14.37 -17.32
CA GLU A 341 17.44 15.35 -16.24
C GLU A 341 17.65 14.73 -14.84
N SER A 342 18.30 13.56 -14.73
CA SER A 342 18.66 12.99 -13.43
C SER A 342 19.68 13.86 -12.69
N GLY A 343 19.21 14.86 -11.95
CA GLY A 343 20.06 15.77 -11.19
C GLY A 343 19.34 16.54 -10.10
N HIS A 344 19.87 16.43 -8.87
CA HIS A 344 19.54 17.16 -7.64
C HIS A 344 18.05 17.20 -7.24
N LEU A 345 17.55 16.04 -6.78
CA LEU A 345 16.39 16.01 -5.90
C LEU A 345 16.79 16.58 -4.53
N ASN A 346 16.24 17.74 -4.18
CA ASN A 346 16.35 18.29 -2.84
C ASN A 346 15.23 17.72 -1.98
N LYS A 347 15.49 17.50 -0.69
CA LYS A 347 14.46 17.12 0.28
C LYS A 347 14.48 18.07 1.46
N ILE A 348 13.30 18.44 1.95
CA ILE A 348 13.11 19.22 3.17
C ILE A 348 12.33 18.35 4.15
N LEU A 349 12.94 18.05 5.30
CA LEU A 349 12.33 17.28 6.37
C LEU A 349 11.72 18.24 7.40
N ASN A 350 10.41 18.15 7.61
CA ASN A 350 9.70 18.93 8.61
C ASN A 350 9.17 18.01 9.72
N LEU A 351 9.85 18.01 10.86
CA LEU A 351 9.49 17.22 12.03
C LEU A 351 8.54 17.95 12.99
N ARG A 352 7.73 18.89 12.49
CA ARG A 352 6.75 19.67 13.26
C ARG A 352 7.35 20.37 14.49
N GLY A 353 8.60 20.84 14.37
CA GLY A 353 9.34 21.50 15.45
C GLY A 353 9.99 20.56 16.48
N LEU A 354 9.89 19.24 16.32
CA LEU A 354 10.56 18.26 17.17
C LEU A 354 12.08 18.34 16.99
N LYS A 355 12.80 18.56 18.09
CA LYS A 355 14.27 18.53 18.13
C LYS A 355 14.83 17.17 18.55
N TYR A 356 14.07 16.44 19.35
CA TYR A 356 14.40 15.12 19.86
C TYR A 356 13.11 14.35 20.20
N LEU A 357 13.24 13.04 20.41
CA LEU A 357 12.20 12.19 20.96
C LEU A 357 12.68 11.56 22.27
N ASN A 358 11.76 11.31 23.22
CA ASN A 358 12.10 10.59 24.45
C ASN A 358 11.78 9.11 24.25
N ALA A 359 12.73 8.22 24.56
CA ALA A 359 12.45 6.80 24.56
C ALA A 359 11.60 6.38 25.79
N PRO A 360 10.91 5.22 25.74
CA PRO A 360 10.80 4.31 24.60
C PRO A 360 9.93 4.89 23.46
N LEU A 361 10.35 4.66 22.21
CA LEU A 361 9.58 4.97 21.00
C LEU A 361 8.89 3.71 20.48
N SER A 362 7.60 3.81 20.19
CA SER A 362 6.84 2.77 19.49
C SER A 362 7.03 2.90 17.98
N THR A 363 7.10 1.77 17.25
CA THR A 363 7.15 1.77 15.78
C THR A 363 5.92 2.48 15.20
N LYS A 364 6.09 3.19 14.08
CA LYS A 364 5.00 3.77 13.25
C LYS A 364 4.28 4.99 13.82
N LYS A 365 4.84 5.68 14.82
CA LYS A 365 4.36 7.03 15.16
C LYS A 365 4.75 8.00 14.05
N GLU A 366 3.76 8.67 13.44
CA GLU A 366 4.02 9.77 12.52
C GLU A 366 4.60 10.96 13.30
N ILE A 367 5.75 11.48 12.85
CA ILE A 367 6.45 12.57 13.53
C ILE A 367 6.58 13.83 12.68
N GLY A 368 6.07 13.80 11.45
CA GLY A 368 6.17 14.92 10.53
C GLY A 368 6.02 14.48 9.08
N GLU A 369 6.64 15.23 8.19
CA GLU A 369 6.59 15.00 6.75
C GLU A 369 7.93 15.32 6.08
N VAL A 370 8.16 14.73 4.92
CA VAL A 370 9.25 15.07 4.01
C VAL A 370 8.68 15.58 2.70
N SER A 371 9.23 16.69 2.22
CA SER A 371 8.88 17.32 0.95
C SER A 371 10.06 17.24 -0.02
N PHE A 372 9.82 16.67 -1.20
CA PHE A 372 10.81 16.50 -2.26
C PHE A 372 10.65 17.57 -3.34
N PHE A 373 11.75 18.23 -3.67
CA PHE A 373 11.81 19.32 -4.63
C PHE A 373 12.77 18.97 -5.77
N PHE A 374 12.33 19.21 -6.99
CA PHE A 374 13.16 19.08 -8.18
C PHE A 374 13.20 20.43 -8.89
N LYS A 375 14.42 20.93 -9.17
CA LYS A 375 14.63 22.28 -9.74
C LYS A 375 13.86 23.39 -9.00
N GLY A 376 13.76 23.29 -7.68
CA GLY A 376 13.05 24.25 -6.82
C GLY A 376 11.52 24.10 -6.79
N LYS A 377 10.93 23.19 -7.57
CA LYS A 377 9.49 22.91 -7.56
C LYS A 377 9.19 21.73 -6.64
N LEU A 378 8.18 21.86 -5.78
CA LEU A 378 7.68 20.76 -4.95
C LEU A 378 7.07 19.68 -5.85
N ILE A 379 7.54 18.44 -5.71
CA ILE A 379 7.07 17.29 -6.51
C ILE A 379 6.22 16.33 -5.67
N LYS A 380 6.61 16.08 -4.41
CA LYS A 380 5.89 15.14 -3.53
C LYS A 380 6.10 15.49 -2.06
N THR A 381 5.05 15.29 -1.26
CA THR A 381 5.12 15.29 0.21
C THR A 381 4.65 13.94 0.73
N ALA A 382 5.28 13.42 1.79
CA ALA A 382 4.92 12.16 2.41
C ALA A 382 5.10 12.21 3.94
N PRO A 383 4.24 11.52 4.71
CA PRO A 383 4.41 11.42 6.16
C PRO A 383 5.68 10.63 6.49
N VAL A 384 6.30 10.98 7.61
CA VAL A 384 7.50 10.30 8.11
C VAL A 384 7.27 9.72 9.51
N TYR A 385 7.91 8.59 9.73
CA TYR A 385 7.77 7.76 10.92
C TYR A 385 9.14 7.52 11.54
N VAL A 386 9.14 7.00 12.76
CA VAL A 386 10.36 6.58 13.46
C VAL A 386 10.29 5.10 13.78
N GLU A 387 11.42 4.42 13.64
CA GLU A 387 11.60 3.04 14.09
C GLU A 387 11.65 3.01 15.63
N ALA A 388 11.19 1.92 16.25
CA ALA A 388 11.19 1.84 17.71
C ALA A 388 12.61 2.00 18.27
N VAL A 389 12.74 2.85 19.30
CA VAL A 389 13.98 3.03 20.06
C VAL A 389 13.67 2.76 21.52
N LEU A 390 14.33 1.75 22.07
CA LEU A 390 14.17 1.33 23.46
C LEU A 390 14.85 2.34 24.40
N GLY A 391 14.31 2.52 25.60
CA GLY A 391 14.82 3.46 26.60
C GLY A 391 16.09 3.00 27.34
N LEU A 392 16.88 3.96 27.81
CA LEU A 392 17.92 3.93 28.85
C LEU A 392 17.25 4.28 30.19
N ALA A 393 17.63 3.56 31.24
CA ALA A 393 16.98 3.62 32.53
C ALA A 393 17.29 4.89 33.35
N SER A 394 16.22 5.52 33.85
CA SER A 394 16.20 6.24 35.14
C SER A 394 14.81 6.23 35.81
N GLU A 395 13.86 5.41 35.35
CA GLU A 395 12.48 5.38 35.83
C GLU A 395 11.88 3.97 35.80
N LEU A 396 10.82 3.78 36.59
CA LEU A 396 9.96 2.60 36.60
C LEU A 396 9.29 2.43 35.24
N ALA A 397 9.37 1.25 34.63
CA ALA A 397 8.75 0.98 33.35
C ALA A 397 7.84 -0.25 33.40
N ILE A 398 6.75 -0.22 32.65
CA ILE A 398 5.82 -1.34 32.48
C ILE A 398 5.48 -1.46 30.99
N SER A 399 5.57 -2.66 30.43
CA SER A 399 5.16 -2.93 29.05
C SER A 399 4.51 -4.30 28.87
N GLN A 400 3.61 -4.41 27.89
CA GLN A 400 3.01 -5.67 27.41
C GLN A 400 3.54 -6.11 26.04
N GLU A 401 4.20 -5.20 25.33
CA GLU A 401 4.63 -5.42 23.94
C GLU A 401 6.14 -5.24 23.78
N GLU A 402 6.70 -4.22 24.44
CA GLU A 402 8.11 -3.86 24.30
C GLU A 402 8.99 -4.57 25.33
N VAL A 403 10.23 -4.88 24.92
CA VAL A 403 11.27 -5.39 25.82
C VAL A 403 11.79 -4.23 26.66
N LEU A 404 11.81 -4.39 27.98
CA LEU A 404 12.43 -3.41 28.88
C LEU A 404 13.91 -3.70 29.01
N ALA A 405 14.77 -2.69 28.95
CA ALA A 405 16.22 -2.86 29.09
C ALA A 405 16.86 -1.85 30.04
N THR A 406 17.91 -2.27 30.76
CA THR A 406 18.70 -1.38 31.63
C THR A 406 20.13 -1.88 31.76
N LEU A 407 21.09 -0.97 31.97
CA LEU A 407 22.47 -1.31 32.36
C LEU A 407 22.60 -1.24 33.89
N LEU A 408 23.22 -2.25 34.50
CA LEU A 408 23.37 -2.37 35.96
C LEU A 408 24.85 -2.50 36.33
N GLY A 409 25.33 -1.59 37.18
CA GLY A 409 26.60 -1.71 37.91
C GLY A 409 26.35 -2.12 39.36
N SER A 410 26.68 -1.25 40.31
CA SER A 410 26.40 -1.44 41.75
C SER A 410 24.91 -1.33 42.13
N CYS A 411 24.08 -0.87 41.19
CA CYS A 411 22.63 -0.77 41.30
C CYS A 411 21.93 -2.13 41.26
N VAL A 412 20.67 -2.18 41.67
CA VAL A 412 19.81 -3.37 41.58
C VAL A 412 18.56 -3.05 40.76
N SER A 413 18.12 -4.02 39.96
CA SER A 413 16.84 -4.03 39.27
C SER A 413 15.99 -5.20 39.74
N VAL A 414 14.71 -4.94 39.95
CA VAL A 414 13.64 -5.90 40.13
C VAL A 414 12.81 -5.91 38.84
N VAL A 415 12.73 -7.07 38.22
CA VAL A 415 11.84 -7.36 37.10
C VAL A 415 10.63 -8.10 37.65
N LEU A 416 9.44 -7.54 37.50
CA LEU A 416 8.17 -8.19 37.80
C LEU A 416 7.54 -8.69 36.50
N TRP A 417 7.18 -9.96 36.43
CA TRP A 417 6.46 -10.52 35.29
C TRP A 417 5.09 -11.03 35.70
N ASP A 418 4.06 -10.52 35.03
CA ASP A 418 2.68 -11.01 35.10
C ASP A 418 2.49 -12.11 34.05
N SER A 419 2.35 -13.33 34.54
CA SER A 419 2.19 -14.52 33.70
C SER A 419 0.85 -14.61 32.97
N VAL A 420 -0.18 -13.91 33.44
CA VAL A 420 -1.54 -13.92 32.89
C VAL A 420 -1.70 -12.81 31.85
N ASN A 421 -1.40 -11.56 32.24
CA ASN A 421 -1.56 -10.40 31.37
C ASN A 421 -0.37 -10.19 30.41
N LYS A 422 0.63 -11.09 30.45
CA LYS A 422 1.84 -11.06 29.62
C LYS A 422 2.51 -9.70 29.64
N ARG A 423 2.75 -9.20 30.85
CA ARG A 423 3.27 -7.87 31.13
C ARG A 423 4.53 -7.96 31.94
N VAL A 424 5.49 -7.09 31.68
CA VAL A 424 6.68 -6.95 32.49
C VAL A 424 6.76 -5.54 33.06
N GLY A 425 7.13 -5.45 34.33
CA GLY A 425 7.53 -4.23 35.01
C GLY A 425 8.99 -4.32 35.40
N MET A 426 9.73 -3.22 35.32
CA MET A 426 11.14 -3.17 35.71
C MET A 426 11.46 -1.85 36.40
N ASN A 427 12.27 -1.91 37.45
CA ASN A 427 12.85 -0.73 38.08
C ASN A 427 14.39 -0.74 37.98
N HIS A 428 15.02 0.36 38.36
CA HIS A 428 16.46 0.47 38.53
C HIS A 428 16.70 1.40 39.73
N PHE A 429 17.32 0.90 40.80
CA PHE A 429 17.52 1.68 42.03
C PHE A 429 18.88 1.45 42.71
N VAL A 430 19.23 2.35 43.65
CA VAL A 430 20.40 2.30 44.55
C VAL A 430 19.95 2.64 45.97
N ASN A 431 20.73 2.43 47.03
CA ASN A 431 20.43 2.94 48.36
C ASN A 431 21.03 4.35 48.54
N ALA A 432 20.18 5.35 48.79
CA ALA A 432 20.54 6.76 48.89
C ALA A 432 21.25 7.17 50.20
N GLN A 433 21.35 6.31 51.22
CA GLN A 433 22.03 6.68 52.49
C GLN A 433 23.54 6.96 52.37
N LEU A 434 24.15 6.73 51.20
CA LEU A 434 25.58 6.98 50.96
C LEU A 434 25.86 8.10 49.93
N LEU A 435 24.84 8.84 49.49
CA LEU A 435 24.97 9.99 48.59
C LEU A 435 24.37 11.25 49.21
N LEU A 436 24.75 11.58 50.45
CA LEU A 436 24.38 12.86 51.04
C LEU A 436 25.36 13.94 50.58
N ASN A 437 24.99 14.66 49.52
CA ASN A 437 25.12 16.12 49.44
C ASN A 437 24.30 16.65 48.25
N GLY A 438 23.21 17.35 48.54
CA GLY A 438 22.45 18.15 47.58
C GLY A 438 21.01 17.69 47.44
N GLY A 439 20.11 18.36 48.15
CA GLY A 439 18.69 18.11 48.05
C GLY A 439 18.12 18.52 46.70
N ASP A 440 17.19 17.72 46.18
CA ASP A 440 16.11 18.25 45.34
C ASP A 440 14.92 17.30 45.31
N LYS A 441 13.72 17.83 45.05
CA LYS A 441 12.41 17.16 45.18
C LYS A 441 12.15 16.00 44.19
N TYR A 442 13.16 15.48 43.51
CA TYR A 442 13.08 14.40 42.49
C TYR A 442 13.54 13.01 42.98
N GLU A 443 13.87 12.84 44.26
CA GLU A 443 14.56 11.62 44.73
C GLU A 443 13.68 10.41 45.12
N LYS A 444 12.34 10.46 45.04
CA LYS A 444 11.48 9.37 45.58
C LYS A 444 11.78 7.98 44.96
N TYR A 445 12.17 7.93 43.69
CA TYR A 445 12.40 6.68 42.96
C TYR A 445 13.83 6.14 43.06
N ARG A 446 14.74 6.91 43.68
CA ARG A 446 16.07 6.42 44.02
C ARG A 446 16.05 5.54 45.27
N TYR A 447 14.98 5.53 46.06
CA TYR A 447 14.87 4.68 47.25
C TYR A 447 14.36 3.28 46.85
N GLY A 448 15.17 2.25 47.10
CA GLY A 448 14.86 0.89 46.66
C GLY A 448 13.53 0.34 47.17
N ASP A 449 13.14 0.70 48.38
CA ASP A 449 11.87 0.28 48.97
C ASP A 449 10.67 0.98 48.31
N ALA A 450 10.75 2.29 48.14
CA ALA A 450 9.70 3.09 47.49
C ALA A 450 9.56 2.74 46.00
N SER A 451 10.66 2.51 45.28
CA SER A 451 10.63 2.19 43.85
C SER A 451 9.98 0.85 43.56
N ILE A 452 10.27 -0.19 44.36
CA ILE A 452 9.66 -1.51 44.16
C ILE A 452 8.18 -1.47 44.53
N GLN A 453 7.81 -0.75 45.59
CA GLN A 453 6.42 -0.55 45.97
C GLN A 453 5.62 0.13 44.86
N GLU A 454 6.15 1.22 44.32
CA GLU A 454 5.49 1.93 43.21
C GLU A 454 5.41 1.05 41.95
N LEU A 455 6.44 0.25 41.64
CA LEU A 455 6.38 -0.70 40.52
C LEU A 455 5.20 -1.68 40.69
N ILE A 456 5.05 -2.23 41.88
CA ILE A 456 3.96 -3.16 42.22
C ILE A 456 2.61 -2.45 42.09
N GLU A 457 2.48 -1.23 42.60
CA GLU A 457 1.25 -0.44 42.49
C GLU A 457 0.91 -0.10 41.04
N LEU A 458 1.88 0.27 40.22
CA LEU A 458 1.68 0.53 38.80
C LEU A 458 1.25 -0.74 38.05
N MET A 459 1.87 -1.89 38.35
CA MET A 459 1.46 -3.18 37.80
C MET A 459 0.00 -3.49 38.17
N ARG A 460 -0.39 -3.25 39.42
CA ARG A 460 -1.79 -3.43 39.88
C ARG A 460 -2.76 -2.46 39.23
N LYS A 461 -2.41 -1.18 39.11
CA LYS A 461 -3.23 -0.15 38.41
C LYS A 461 -3.47 -0.52 36.95
N LYS A 462 -2.54 -1.24 36.32
CA LYS A 462 -2.68 -1.76 34.95
C LYS A 462 -3.44 -3.09 34.86
N GLY A 463 -3.92 -3.64 35.98
CA GLY A 463 -4.73 -4.87 36.02
C GLY A 463 -3.97 -6.14 36.41
N SER A 464 -2.73 -6.05 36.86
CA SER A 464 -1.95 -7.22 37.29
C SER A 464 -2.34 -7.63 38.72
N HIS A 465 -2.50 -8.93 38.98
CA HIS A 465 -2.74 -9.44 40.34
C HIS A 465 -1.46 -9.95 40.98
N LEU A 466 -1.30 -9.73 42.29
CA LEU A 466 -0.09 -10.14 43.02
C LEU A 466 0.20 -11.65 42.93
N SER A 467 -0.86 -12.49 42.85
CA SER A 467 -0.75 -13.94 42.68
C SER A 467 -0.10 -14.36 41.37
N ASP A 468 -0.15 -13.49 40.36
CA ASP A 468 0.25 -13.81 38.99
C ASP A 468 1.65 -13.24 38.68
N LEU A 469 2.18 -12.45 39.61
CA LEU A 469 3.50 -11.83 39.53
C LEU A 469 4.59 -12.81 39.98
N SER A 470 5.69 -12.81 39.24
CA SER A 470 6.96 -13.38 39.67
C SER A 470 8.06 -12.32 39.56
N ALA A 471 9.10 -12.43 40.38
CA ALA A 471 10.17 -11.47 40.43
C ALA A 471 11.52 -12.09 40.04
N LYS A 472 12.34 -11.32 39.34
CA LYS A 472 13.77 -11.60 39.16
C LYS A 472 14.57 -10.41 39.66
N VAL A 473 15.68 -10.67 40.34
CA VAL A 473 16.51 -9.61 40.95
C VAL A 473 17.92 -9.66 40.37
N ILE A 474 18.34 -8.59 39.72
CA ILE A 474 19.58 -8.53 38.94
C ILE A 474 20.41 -7.31 39.34
N GLY A 475 21.74 -7.42 39.29
CA GLY A 475 22.67 -6.29 39.44
C GLY A 475 23.66 -6.52 40.58
N ALA A 476 23.87 -5.52 41.42
CA ALA A 476 24.72 -5.63 42.61
C ALA A 476 26.19 -6.00 42.30
N ALA A 477 26.74 -5.50 41.18
CA ALA A 477 28.14 -5.72 40.81
C ALA A 477 29.09 -4.80 41.61
N ASP A 478 30.24 -5.33 42.02
CA ASP A 478 31.33 -4.61 42.67
C ASP A 478 32.28 -4.02 41.62
N MET A 479 32.02 -2.77 41.24
CA MET A 479 32.73 -2.09 40.15
C MET A 479 34.10 -1.51 40.57
N GLY A 480 34.64 -1.88 41.74
CA GLY A 480 36.03 -1.58 42.13
C GLY A 480 36.40 -0.10 42.28
N SER A 481 35.46 0.77 42.67
CA SER A 481 35.78 2.19 42.91
C SER A 481 36.73 2.33 44.11
N GLY A 482 37.95 2.78 43.84
CA GLY A 482 39.13 2.75 44.72
C GLY A 482 39.10 3.59 46.01
N THR A 483 38.02 3.60 46.78
CA THR A 483 38.02 4.15 48.15
C THR A 483 36.98 3.44 49.04
N LEU A 484 37.50 2.86 50.13
CA LEU A 484 36.83 2.46 51.39
C LEU A 484 35.95 1.19 51.42
N LEU A 485 35.95 0.57 52.61
CA LEU A 485 35.17 -0.58 53.10
C LEU A 485 33.64 -0.52 52.90
N THR A 486 33.11 0.49 52.19
CA THR A 486 31.68 0.85 52.10
C THR A 486 30.97 0.27 50.86
N ALA A 487 31.68 -0.02 49.75
CA ALA A 487 31.06 -0.50 48.50
C ALA A 487 30.34 -1.85 48.66
N GLY A 488 30.96 -2.82 49.34
CA GLY A 488 30.36 -4.12 49.61
C GLY A 488 29.13 -4.05 50.53
N GLU A 489 29.07 -3.07 51.44
CA GLU A 489 27.90 -2.85 52.30
C GLU A 489 26.72 -2.24 51.55
N VAL A 490 26.98 -1.32 50.60
CA VAL A 490 25.94 -0.73 49.74
C VAL A 490 25.25 -1.81 48.91
N ILE A 491 26.05 -2.67 48.28
CA ILE A 491 25.58 -3.76 47.43
C ILE A 491 24.69 -4.73 48.25
N LYS A 492 25.16 -5.14 49.42
CA LYS A 492 24.38 -5.99 50.34
C LYS A 492 23.06 -5.33 50.76
N LYS A 493 23.07 -4.02 51.05
CA LYS A 493 21.86 -3.28 51.40
C LYS A 493 20.87 -3.17 50.24
N ASN A 494 21.33 -2.92 49.00
CA ASN A 494 20.45 -2.85 47.82
C ASN A 494 19.71 -4.18 47.60
N VAL A 495 20.44 -5.30 47.68
CA VAL A 495 19.86 -6.63 47.58
C VAL A 495 18.88 -6.89 48.72
N ALA A 496 19.27 -6.58 49.97
CA ALA A 496 18.41 -6.77 51.13
C ALA A 496 17.07 -6.02 51.02
N ILE A 497 17.09 -4.79 50.49
CA ILE A 497 15.89 -4.00 50.23
C ILE A 497 14.98 -4.71 49.21
N ALA A 498 15.52 -5.14 48.07
CA ALA A 498 14.75 -5.85 47.05
C ALA A 498 14.10 -7.12 47.62
N MET A 499 14.90 -7.93 48.31
CA MET A 499 14.45 -9.16 48.93
C MET A 499 13.36 -8.91 49.98
N GLY A 500 13.53 -7.89 50.83
CA GLY A 500 12.60 -7.56 51.89
C GLY A 500 11.24 -7.09 51.37
N VAL A 501 11.22 -6.22 50.36
CA VAL A 501 9.96 -5.75 49.76
C VAL A 501 9.22 -6.89 49.07
N LEU A 502 9.91 -7.67 48.23
CA LEU A 502 9.29 -8.78 47.50
C LEU A 502 8.71 -9.83 48.46
N THR A 503 9.42 -10.13 49.56
CA THR A 503 8.93 -11.02 50.62
C THR A 503 7.69 -10.45 51.30
N ARG A 504 7.66 -9.15 51.62
CA ARG A 504 6.50 -8.48 52.24
C ARG A 504 5.25 -8.56 51.37
N TYR A 505 5.42 -8.41 50.05
CA TYR A 505 4.32 -8.51 49.08
C TYR A 505 4.00 -9.95 48.65
N LYS A 506 4.69 -10.95 49.20
CA LYS A 506 4.54 -12.38 48.85
C LYS A 506 4.72 -12.67 47.35
N ILE A 507 5.58 -11.91 46.67
CA ILE A 507 5.90 -12.13 45.26
C ILE A 507 7.05 -13.14 45.18
N PRO A 508 6.88 -14.31 44.52
CA PRO A 508 7.92 -15.32 44.40
C PRO A 508 9.10 -14.81 43.58
N ILE A 509 10.32 -14.96 44.13
CA ILE A 509 11.55 -14.65 43.40
C ILE A 509 12.01 -15.91 42.68
N VAL A 510 11.85 -15.92 41.35
CA VAL A 510 12.08 -17.11 40.51
C VAL A 510 13.52 -17.20 39.99
N ALA A 511 14.23 -16.07 39.92
CA ALA A 511 15.64 -16.04 39.53
C ALA A 511 16.38 -14.85 40.15
N LYS A 512 17.70 -14.99 40.28
CA LYS A 512 18.59 -13.92 40.73
C LYS A 512 19.90 -13.96 39.96
N ASP A 513 20.43 -12.78 39.65
CA ASP A 513 21.75 -12.63 39.07
C ASP A 513 22.46 -11.44 39.70
N LEU A 514 23.13 -11.70 40.83
CA LEU A 514 23.66 -10.72 41.76
C LEU A 514 25.18 -10.89 41.92
N GLY A 515 25.89 -9.79 42.19
CA GLY A 515 27.35 -9.83 42.43
C GLY A 515 28.17 -9.72 41.15
N GLY A 516 29.43 -10.16 41.17
CA GLY A 516 30.38 -10.00 40.07
C GLY A 516 31.06 -8.62 40.05
N ASP A 517 31.98 -8.39 39.13
CA ASP A 517 32.85 -7.20 39.05
C ASP A 517 32.66 -6.37 37.77
N LYS A 518 31.69 -6.78 36.94
CA LYS A 518 31.38 -6.14 35.64
C LYS A 518 29.93 -5.67 35.59
N ALA A 519 29.75 -4.54 34.88
CA ALA A 519 28.44 -4.04 34.54
C ALA A 519 27.73 -4.99 33.57
N ARG A 520 26.40 -5.08 33.69
CA ARG A 520 25.60 -5.98 32.87
C ARG A 520 24.35 -5.30 32.33
N TRP A 521 24.07 -5.56 31.07
CA TRP A 521 22.79 -5.26 30.46
C TRP A 521 21.77 -6.29 30.90
N LEU A 522 20.57 -5.81 31.20
CA LEU A 522 19.39 -6.58 31.55
C LEU A 522 18.32 -6.30 30.51
N PHE A 523 17.69 -7.36 29.99
CA PHE A 523 16.56 -7.28 29.06
C PHE A 523 15.41 -8.14 29.58
N ALA A 524 14.21 -7.60 29.65
CA ALA A 524 13.02 -8.26 30.19
C ALA A 524 11.88 -8.29 29.16
N PHE A 525 11.39 -9.49 28.85
CA PHE A 525 10.47 -9.73 27.73
C PHE A 525 9.03 -9.96 28.23
N PRO A 526 8.05 -9.13 27.85
CA PRO A 526 6.69 -9.19 28.41
C PRO A 526 5.92 -10.47 28.06
N LYS A 527 6.00 -10.91 26.79
CA LYS A 527 5.24 -12.05 26.29
C LYS A 527 5.65 -13.38 26.93
N SER A 528 6.94 -13.54 27.22
CA SER A 528 7.52 -14.81 27.62
C SER A 528 7.97 -14.84 29.08
N GLY A 529 8.13 -13.69 29.74
CA GLY A 529 8.74 -13.59 31.07
C GLY A 529 10.24 -13.86 31.09
N ARG A 530 10.84 -14.06 29.90
CA ARG A 530 12.28 -14.31 29.76
C ARG A 530 13.04 -13.07 30.17
N THR A 531 14.19 -13.29 30.77
CA THR A 531 15.09 -12.23 31.19
C THR A 531 16.50 -12.60 30.76
N LEU A 532 17.11 -11.75 29.95
CA LEU A 532 18.46 -11.97 29.43
C LEU A 532 19.42 -11.01 30.10
N VAL A 533 20.58 -11.51 30.49
CA VAL A 533 21.69 -10.71 31.01
C VAL A 533 22.89 -10.83 30.10
N TRP A 534 23.53 -9.70 29.83
CA TRP A 534 24.78 -9.62 29.08
C TRP A 534 25.83 -8.85 29.87
N VAL A 535 26.96 -9.49 30.14
CA VAL A 535 28.08 -8.90 30.90
C VAL A 535 29.06 -8.26 29.91
N ASN A 536 29.37 -6.98 30.10
CA ASN A 536 30.20 -6.22 29.17
C ASN A 536 31.68 -6.64 29.30
N GLU A 537 32.26 -7.24 28.25
CA GLU A 537 33.71 -7.51 28.20
C GLU A 537 34.50 -6.57 27.28
N GLU A 538 33.89 -5.96 26.27
CA GLU A 538 34.38 -4.85 25.43
C GLU A 538 33.32 -4.63 24.32
N GLU A 539 33.36 -3.46 23.66
CA GLU A 539 32.37 -2.89 22.73
C GLU A 539 31.38 -3.85 22.03
N ALA A 540 30.09 -3.49 22.09
CA ALA A 540 28.95 -4.27 21.62
C ALA A 540 29.01 -4.60 20.11
N SER A 541 29.45 -5.82 19.79
CA SER A 541 29.26 -6.45 18.48
C SER A 541 28.16 -7.53 18.58
N PHE A 542 27.13 -7.42 17.74
CA PHE A 542 26.03 -8.40 17.68
C PHE A 542 26.55 -9.77 17.22
N GLY A 543 26.51 -10.78 18.10
CA GLY A 543 26.89 -12.16 17.75
C GLY A 543 27.39 -13.08 18.87
N ARG A 544 27.28 -12.73 20.16
CA ARG A 544 27.72 -13.58 21.29
C ARG A 544 26.65 -13.78 22.38
N GLU A 545 26.86 -14.81 23.20
CA GLU A 545 25.88 -15.48 24.06
C GLU A 545 25.30 -14.59 25.17
N TYR A 546 23.99 -14.35 25.11
CA TYR A 546 23.21 -13.85 26.23
C TYR A 546 22.95 -14.99 27.21
N ARG A 547 23.08 -14.74 28.52
CA ARG A 547 22.67 -15.71 29.52
C ARG A 547 21.23 -15.44 29.92
N GLU A 548 20.35 -16.40 29.70
CA GLU A 548 19.00 -16.36 30.23
C GLU A 548 19.01 -16.73 31.72
N ILE A 549 18.23 -15.98 32.50
CA ILE A 549 18.06 -16.15 33.93
C ILE A 549 16.59 -16.31 34.32
#